data_AF-A0A818FGK8-F1
#
_entry.id   AF-A0A818FGK8-F1
#
_cell.length_a   1.000
_cell.length_b   1.000
_cell.length_c   1.000
_cell.angle_alpha   90.00
_cell.angle_beta   90.00
_cell.angle_gamma   90.00
#
_symmetry.space_group_name_H-M   'P 1'
#
loop_
_entity.id
_entity.type
_entity.pdbx_description
1 polymer ?
#
loop_
_entity_poly.entity_id
_entity_poly.type
_entity_poly.pdbx_seq_one_letter_code
_entity_poly.pdbx_strand_id
1 'polypeptide(L)'
;MDTSSKKKINQRYLFSISDEPKQLLEPISGYAHEPLLPLEEACEPLLNIVPNLPVHIWIAKQNSKNPSDGLTQDESAAIRLYTMEWDSDSSELSDSLYVYLNRTLKQVDRKKLRPWFRYLKLFLTALAKMPAAPRQTVWRGLRLDLSKDYPPGEKITWWAFSSCTTSLRVLESDLYLGNVGTRTLFSIETINGRTIRSHSHFTTEDEILLLPGTFLEVKSQLNPAPDLHIIHLQQRIPPHVLLEPPFEGAELFPLSEVAQSLLKNTEPQNKNDDSRRWYKNNKIRFGIGAILAVIILAIVLGATLGSRTRTQTGTSSIPTSTTTEASPFYGGSPPDPVSVANAFYAFDGNMLDLYSHRNGEVVGGSVSYVQGYVAYGQAVVLTQSIPTLISIKPNFDLNINSAFTIEGFFMLRKTQMNAILIQLTPYISLNLVNGVLVASLEPNITLAGTSVISTNQWHHFSFVCDPTQKTTTIYIDGAIEATGSSIKSEISSNDSNSTIIIGSEFTGYIDQLSISLKAKSHQAVLWDATVAAYYPVDLSWLLDKGPNAIEEIDV
;
A
#
# COMPACT_ATOMS: atom_id res chain seq x y z
N MET A 1 23.13 33.05 19.22
CA MET A 1 21.79 32.68 18.74
C MET A 1 21.67 33.27 17.34
N ASP A 2 21.86 32.46 16.31
CA ASP A 2 21.36 32.80 14.97
C ASP A 2 20.99 31.49 14.27
N THR A 3 19.73 31.09 14.49
CA THR A 3 19.10 29.96 13.81
C THR A 3 18.60 30.45 12.45
N SER A 4 19.52 30.62 11.51
CA SER A 4 19.18 30.70 10.09
C SER A 4 18.53 29.36 9.69
N SER A 5 17.20 29.31 9.69
CA SER A 5 16.46 28.23 9.04
C SER A 5 16.86 28.25 7.57
N LYS A 6 17.73 27.33 7.15
CA LYS A 6 17.97 27.08 5.72
C LYS A 6 16.61 26.74 5.11
N LYS A 7 16.05 27.66 4.32
CA LYS A 7 14.85 27.40 3.52
C LYS A 7 15.17 26.24 2.58
N LYS A 8 14.62 25.05 2.86
CA LYS A 8 14.80 23.85 2.01
C LYS A 8 14.29 24.19 0.61
N ILE A 9 15.14 24.02 -0.40
CA ILE A 9 14.85 24.30 -1.81
C ILE A 9 13.94 23.18 -2.34
N ASN A 10 12.86 23.51 -3.05
CA ASN A 10 12.05 22.51 -3.75
C ASN A 10 12.62 22.25 -5.16
N GLN A 11 13.36 21.16 -5.33
CA GLN A 11 14.06 20.89 -6.59
C GLN A 11 13.08 20.52 -7.74
N ARG A 12 11.79 20.26 -7.45
CA ARG A 12 10.75 19.97 -8.47
C ARG A 12 10.53 21.09 -9.48
N TYR A 13 10.77 22.34 -9.07
CA TYR A 13 10.71 23.49 -9.97
C TYR A 13 11.92 23.56 -10.91
N LEU A 14 13.05 22.98 -10.50
CA LEU A 14 14.31 23.01 -11.22
C LEU A 14 14.52 21.78 -12.13
N PHE A 15 13.76 20.70 -11.90
CA PHE A 15 13.91 19.47 -12.68
C PHE A 15 13.58 19.70 -14.17
N SER A 16 14.48 19.24 -15.05
CA SER A 16 14.53 19.73 -16.42
C SER A 16 13.39 19.20 -17.30
N ILE A 17 12.77 20.13 -18.04
CA ILE A 17 11.85 19.86 -19.16
C ILE A 17 12.65 19.72 -20.48
N SER A 18 13.97 19.99 -20.49
CA SER A 18 14.82 19.82 -21.70
C SER A 18 14.78 18.42 -22.31
N ASP A 19 14.45 17.42 -21.48
CA ASP A 19 14.49 16.01 -21.85
C ASP A 19 13.09 15.45 -22.15
N GLU A 20 12.09 16.33 -22.36
CA GLU A 20 10.80 15.88 -22.88
C GLU A 20 11.00 15.27 -24.27
N PRO A 21 10.38 14.11 -24.55
CA PRO A 21 10.51 13.46 -25.85
C PRO A 21 9.90 14.36 -26.93
N LYS A 22 10.68 14.60 -28.00
CA LYS A 22 10.26 15.41 -29.15
C LYS A 22 9.17 14.74 -30.01
N GLN A 23 8.93 13.45 -29.77
CA GLN A 23 7.88 12.68 -30.43
C GLN A 23 6.67 12.48 -29.51
N LEU A 24 5.49 12.35 -30.10
CA LEU A 24 4.31 11.92 -29.36
C LEU A 24 4.48 10.45 -28.94
N LEU A 25 4.32 10.17 -27.66
CA LEU A 25 4.34 8.82 -27.11
C LEU A 25 2.94 8.22 -27.03
N GLU A 26 2.88 6.90 -26.82
CA GLU A 26 1.62 6.23 -26.50
C GLU A 26 1.00 6.81 -25.21
N PRO A 27 -0.35 6.83 -25.11
CA PRO A 27 -1.05 7.29 -23.92
C PRO A 27 -0.60 6.58 -22.62
N ILE A 28 -0.75 7.28 -21.50
CA ILE A 28 -0.57 6.70 -20.17
C ILE A 28 -1.90 6.05 -19.78
N SER A 29 -1.97 4.74 -20.00
CA SER A 29 -3.15 3.89 -19.77
C SER A 29 -2.78 2.57 -19.12
N GLY A 30 -3.78 1.82 -18.67
CA GLY A 30 -3.63 0.52 -17.99
C GLY A 30 -3.67 0.67 -16.47
N TYR A 31 -3.03 1.70 -15.93
CA TYR A 31 -2.99 1.97 -14.49
C TYR A 31 -4.38 2.14 -13.86
N ALA A 32 -5.38 2.61 -14.62
CA ALA A 32 -6.73 2.80 -14.13
C ALA A 32 -7.42 1.49 -13.70
N HIS A 33 -6.96 0.36 -14.24
CA HIS A 33 -7.50 -0.97 -13.95
C HIS A 33 -6.92 -1.59 -12.67
N GLU A 34 -5.86 -0.99 -12.10
CA GLU A 34 -5.34 -1.41 -10.81
C GLU A 34 -6.38 -1.19 -9.70
N PRO A 35 -6.42 -2.06 -8.67
CA PRO A 35 -7.21 -1.79 -7.48
C PRO A 35 -6.71 -0.51 -6.79
N LEU A 36 -7.63 0.19 -6.12
CA LEU A 36 -7.24 1.29 -5.24
C LEU A 36 -6.69 0.69 -3.95
N LEU A 37 -5.39 0.85 -3.71
CA LEU A 37 -4.67 0.23 -2.60
C LEU A 37 -4.19 1.27 -1.57
N PRO A 38 -3.90 0.86 -0.31
CA PRO A 38 -3.15 1.68 0.64
C PRO A 38 -1.78 2.11 0.08
N LEU A 39 -1.22 3.21 0.60
CA LEU A 39 0.00 3.79 0.03
C LEU A 39 1.21 2.84 0.05
N GLU A 40 1.34 2.00 1.08
CA GLU A 40 2.40 1.00 1.20
C GLU A 40 2.32 -0.03 0.06
N GLU A 41 1.14 -0.62 -0.12
CA GLU A 41 0.88 -1.62 -1.18
C GLU A 41 0.97 -1.00 -2.58
N ALA A 42 0.53 0.26 -2.73
CA ALA A 42 0.64 0.99 -3.98
C ALA A 42 2.09 1.28 -4.38
N CYS A 43 2.98 1.43 -3.39
CA CYS A 43 4.40 1.67 -3.58
C CYS A 43 5.27 0.41 -3.54
N GLU A 44 4.72 -0.75 -3.19
CA GLU A 44 5.46 -2.02 -3.10
C GLU A 44 6.32 -2.31 -4.35
N PRO A 45 5.82 -2.17 -5.60
CA PRO A 45 6.64 -2.43 -6.78
C PRO A 45 7.79 -1.42 -6.99
N LEU A 46 7.77 -0.30 -6.25
CA LEU A 46 8.74 0.79 -6.37
C LEU A 46 9.89 0.68 -5.39
N LEU A 47 9.84 -0.24 -4.42
CA LEU A 47 10.85 -0.38 -3.35
C LEU A 47 12.27 -0.63 -3.89
N ASN A 48 12.38 -1.33 -5.02
CA ASN A 48 13.66 -1.61 -5.70
C ASN A 48 14.03 -0.56 -6.76
N ILE A 49 13.15 0.40 -7.03
CA ILE A 49 13.34 1.45 -8.05
C ILE A 49 13.75 2.77 -7.37
N VAL A 50 13.17 3.05 -6.21
CA VAL A 50 13.30 4.32 -5.51
C VAL A 50 13.99 4.08 -4.15
N PRO A 51 15.25 4.53 -3.98
CA PRO A 51 15.99 4.31 -2.73
C PRO A 51 15.29 4.92 -1.52
N ASN A 52 15.41 4.29 -0.35
CA ASN A 52 14.86 4.81 0.92
C ASN A 52 13.34 5.12 0.87
N LEU A 53 12.58 4.53 -0.05
CA LEU A 53 11.15 4.78 -0.17
C LEU A 53 10.32 4.43 1.08
N PRO A 54 10.58 3.33 1.83
CA PRO A 54 9.78 2.95 3.01
C PRO A 54 9.66 4.04 4.08
N VAL A 55 10.78 4.69 4.43
CA VAL A 55 10.78 5.76 5.45
C VAL A 55 9.98 6.97 4.97
N HIS A 56 10.05 7.29 3.68
CA HIS A 56 9.32 8.41 3.11
C HIS A 56 7.82 8.13 2.97
N ILE A 57 7.42 6.89 2.68
CA ILE A 57 6.01 6.46 2.75
C ILE A 57 5.48 6.69 4.18
N TRP A 58 6.20 6.22 5.19
CA TRP A 58 5.80 6.40 6.59
C TRP A 58 5.65 7.88 6.95
N ILE A 59 6.65 8.71 6.63
CA ILE A 59 6.61 10.17 6.86
C ILE A 59 5.41 10.80 6.15
N ALA A 60 5.15 10.45 4.89
CA ALA A 60 4.04 10.98 4.12
C ALA A 60 2.68 10.65 4.76
N LYS A 61 2.48 9.40 5.22
CA LYS A 61 1.25 8.98 5.90
C LYS A 61 1.05 9.66 7.24
N GLN A 62 2.10 9.73 8.07
CA GLN A 62 2.00 10.35 9.40
C GLN A 62 1.64 11.85 9.30
N ASN A 63 2.13 12.53 8.26
CA ASN A 63 1.85 13.94 8.00
C ASN A 63 0.58 14.20 7.19
N SER A 64 -0.23 13.16 6.92
CA SER A 64 -1.49 13.26 6.17
C SER A 64 -2.70 12.76 6.96
N LYS A 65 -2.61 12.78 8.31
CA LYS A 65 -3.73 12.43 9.19
C LYS A 65 -4.84 13.47 9.07
N ASN A 66 -6.09 13.02 8.91
CA ASN A 66 -7.29 13.86 8.77
C ASN A 66 -7.23 14.86 7.60
N PRO A 67 -7.08 14.37 6.35
CA PRO A 67 -6.95 15.23 5.19
C PRO A 67 -8.24 16.00 4.86
N SER A 68 -8.10 17.14 4.18
CA SER A 68 -9.20 17.91 3.60
C SER A 68 -9.68 17.32 2.26
N ASP A 69 -10.62 18.02 1.61
CA ASP A 69 -10.99 17.80 0.20
C ASP A 69 -11.59 16.40 -0.11
N GLY A 70 -12.08 15.71 0.93
CA GLY A 70 -12.71 14.40 0.81
C GLY A 70 -11.74 13.27 0.48
N LEU A 71 -10.43 13.50 0.64
CA LEU A 71 -9.41 12.49 0.39
C LEU A 71 -9.32 11.50 1.56
N THR A 72 -8.88 10.27 1.27
CA THR A 72 -8.41 9.36 2.32
C THR A 72 -7.01 9.75 2.78
N GLN A 73 -6.58 9.19 3.92
CA GLN A 73 -5.21 9.40 4.41
C GLN A 73 -4.18 8.96 3.36
N ASP A 74 -4.38 7.80 2.71
CA ASP A 74 -3.46 7.27 1.70
C ASP A 74 -3.44 8.13 0.43
N GLU A 75 -4.59 8.65 -0.01
CA GLU A 75 -4.69 9.57 -1.15
C GLU A 75 -3.93 10.89 -0.90
N SER A 76 -4.15 11.51 0.26
CA SER A 76 -3.40 12.70 0.66
C SER A 76 -1.90 12.40 0.83
N ALA A 77 -1.57 11.24 1.40
CA ALA A 77 -0.19 10.82 1.60
C ALA A 77 0.52 10.55 0.27
N ALA A 78 -0.17 10.03 -0.75
CA ALA A 78 0.39 9.86 -2.08
C ALA A 78 0.83 11.20 -2.70
N ILE A 79 0.00 12.24 -2.56
CA ILE A 79 0.34 13.61 -2.99
C ILE A 79 1.52 14.13 -2.18
N ARG A 80 1.50 13.97 -0.86
CA ARG A 80 2.59 14.41 0.01
C ARG A 80 3.91 13.72 -0.38
N LEU A 81 3.90 12.42 -0.60
CA LEU A 81 5.06 11.62 -1.01
C LEU A 81 5.65 12.10 -2.33
N TYR A 82 4.82 12.42 -3.33
CA TYR A 82 5.26 13.01 -4.60
C TYR A 82 5.96 14.36 -4.37
N THR A 83 5.48 15.15 -3.41
CA THR A 83 5.99 16.51 -3.16
C THR A 83 7.18 16.60 -2.22
N MET A 84 7.53 15.50 -1.55
CA MET A 84 8.60 15.46 -0.57
C MET A 84 9.96 15.59 -1.25
N GLU A 85 10.83 16.41 -0.65
CA GLU A 85 12.23 16.54 -1.04
C GLU A 85 13.09 15.76 -0.04
N TRP A 86 13.83 14.78 -0.55
CA TRP A 86 14.68 13.90 0.23
C TRP A 86 16.10 14.48 0.26
N ASP A 87 16.81 14.33 1.37
CA ASP A 87 18.18 14.85 1.46
C ASP A 87 19.11 14.03 0.56
N SER A 88 19.76 14.69 -0.40
CA SER A 88 20.86 14.10 -1.16
C SER A 88 22.18 14.60 -0.54
N ASP A 89 22.98 13.68 -0.01
CA ASP A 89 24.34 13.98 0.46
C ASP A 89 25.29 14.40 -0.70
N SER A 90 24.83 14.28 -1.96
CA SER A 90 25.55 14.68 -3.16
C SER A 90 24.80 15.75 -3.96
N SER A 91 25.57 16.64 -4.59
CA SER A 91 25.12 17.90 -5.17
C SER A 91 24.55 17.81 -6.58
N GLU A 92 24.12 16.65 -7.08
CA GLU A 92 23.72 16.56 -8.49
C GLU A 92 22.31 16.04 -8.75
N LEU A 93 21.74 15.09 -7.99
CA LEU A 93 20.35 14.66 -8.18
C LEU A 93 19.73 14.17 -6.87
N SER A 94 18.53 14.68 -6.57
CA SER A 94 17.70 14.20 -5.46
C SER A 94 17.17 12.79 -5.74
N ASP A 95 17.21 11.91 -4.74
CA ASP A 95 16.62 10.56 -4.83
C ASP A 95 15.10 10.54 -4.65
N SER A 96 14.47 11.71 -4.58
CA SER A 96 13.02 11.85 -4.36
C SER A 96 12.17 11.10 -5.38
N LEU A 97 11.06 10.50 -4.92
CA LEU A 97 10.15 9.71 -5.75
C LEU A 97 9.74 10.41 -7.07
N TYR A 98 9.48 11.72 -7.04
CA TYR A 98 9.07 12.45 -8.24
C TYR A 98 10.15 12.44 -9.34
N VAL A 99 11.44 12.37 -8.98
CA VAL A 99 12.55 12.34 -9.95
C VAL A 99 12.46 11.06 -10.78
N TYR A 100 12.29 9.93 -10.10
CA TYR A 100 12.16 8.62 -10.73
C TYR A 100 10.86 8.50 -11.53
N LEU A 101 9.73 8.96 -10.97
CA LEU A 101 8.44 8.93 -11.67
C LEU A 101 8.47 9.78 -12.95
N ASN A 102 8.88 11.04 -12.84
CA ASN A 102 8.91 11.96 -13.99
C ASN A 102 9.92 11.53 -15.05
N ARG A 103 11.05 10.93 -14.66
CA ARG A 103 11.97 10.32 -15.61
C ARG A 103 11.30 9.16 -16.35
N THR A 104 10.59 8.28 -15.65
CA THR A 104 9.92 7.11 -16.24
C THR A 104 8.78 7.53 -17.18
N LEU A 105 8.00 8.56 -16.82
CA LEU A 105 6.91 9.09 -17.64
C LEU A 105 7.38 9.63 -19.00
N LYS A 106 8.63 10.08 -19.12
CA LYS A 106 9.24 10.57 -20.36
C LYS A 106 9.79 9.47 -21.26
N GLN A 107 9.87 8.23 -20.78
CA GLN A 107 10.46 7.14 -21.56
C GLN A 107 9.52 6.64 -22.65
N VAL A 108 10.11 6.38 -23.83
CA VAL A 108 9.41 5.83 -25.01
C VAL A 108 8.83 4.45 -24.72
N ASP A 109 9.58 3.62 -24.00
CA ASP A 109 9.13 2.29 -23.59
C ASP A 109 8.13 2.38 -22.44
N ARG A 110 6.84 2.37 -22.78
CA ARG A 110 5.74 2.44 -21.82
C ARG A 110 5.67 1.26 -20.86
N LYS A 111 6.31 0.12 -21.16
CA LYS A 111 6.33 -1.03 -20.24
C LYS A 111 7.04 -0.70 -18.93
N LYS A 112 7.97 0.26 -18.96
CA LYS A 112 8.70 0.72 -17.76
C LYS A 112 7.81 1.49 -16.77
N LEU A 113 6.62 1.93 -17.19
CA LEU A 113 5.63 2.51 -16.28
C LEU A 113 4.85 1.47 -15.48
N ARG A 114 4.87 0.17 -15.85
CA ARG A 114 4.08 -0.86 -15.16
C ARG A 114 4.29 -0.91 -13.65
N PRO A 115 5.53 -0.85 -13.11
CA PRO A 115 5.73 -0.82 -11.64
C PRO A 115 5.07 0.38 -10.96
N TRP A 116 4.84 1.46 -11.70
CA TRP A 116 4.21 2.68 -11.19
C TRP A 116 2.69 2.62 -11.21
N PHE A 117 2.06 1.61 -11.81
CA PHE A 117 0.61 1.62 -12.05
C PHE A 117 -0.21 1.70 -10.76
N ARG A 118 0.15 0.91 -9.73
CA ARG A 118 -0.55 0.95 -8.44
C ARG A 118 -0.41 2.31 -7.74
N TYR A 119 0.80 2.89 -7.75
CA TYR A 119 1.03 4.23 -7.23
C TYR A 119 0.29 5.30 -8.04
N LEU A 120 0.35 5.24 -9.38
CA LEU A 120 -0.36 6.15 -10.28
C LEU A 120 -1.87 6.06 -10.08
N LYS A 121 -2.42 4.86 -9.86
CA LYS A 121 -3.84 4.67 -9.53
C LYS A 121 -4.22 5.44 -8.28
N LEU A 122 -3.49 5.26 -7.18
CA LEU A 122 -3.76 5.96 -5.93
C LEU A 122 -3.57 7.49 -6.08
N PHE A 123 -2.44 7.90 -6.66
CA PHE A 123 -2.08 9.30 -6.80
C PHE A 123 -3.03 10.07 -7.72
N LEU A 124 -3.35 9.53 -8.90
CA LEU A 124 -4.27 10.18 -9.83
C LEU A 124 -5.72 10.13 -9.35
N THR A 125 -6.12 9.10 -8.59
CA THR A 125 -7.42 9.10 -7.89
C THR A 125 -7.52 10.29 -6.93
N ALA A 126 -6.48 10.51 -6.12
CA ALA A 126 -6.42 11.66 -5.20
C ALA A 126 -6.53 13.00 -5.96
N LEU A 127 -5.77 13.15 -7.05
CA LEU A 127 -5.81 14.35 -7.90
C LEU A 127 -7.15 14.54 -8.60
N ALA A 128 -7.83 13.47 -8.99
CA ALA A 128 -9.13 13.52 -9.67
C ALA A 128 -10.27 13.93 -8.73
N LYS A 129 -10.21 13.55 -7.45
CA LYS A 129 -11.19 13.93 -6.42
C LYS A 129 -11.13 15.42 -6.06
N MET A 130 -9.96 16.03 -6.16
CA MET A 130 -9.81 17.46 -5.89
C MET A 130 -10.35 18.31 -7.05
N PRO A 131 -10.98 19.45 -6.75
CA PRO A 131 -11.43 20.37 -7.79
C PRO A 131 -10.24 20.88 -8.61
N ALA A 132 -10.41 20.94 -9.92
CA ALA A 132 -9.43 21.61 -10.78
C ALA A 132 -9.34 23.09 -10.42
N ALA A 133 -8.13 23.64 -10.48
CA ALA A 133 -7.93 25.07 -10.35
C ALA A 133 -8.69 25.80 -11.47
N PRO A 134 -9.27 26.98 -11.20
CA PRO A 134 -9.84 27.81 -12.25
C PRO A 134 -8.83 28.07 -13.36
N ARG A 135 -9.32 28.27 -14.59
CA ARG A 135 -8.46 28.62 -15.73
C ARG A 135 -7.66 29.86 -15.39
N GLN A 136 -6.34 29.71 -15.38
CA GLN A 136 -5.43 30.77 -14.98
C GLN A 136 -4.06 30.59 -15.61
N THR A 137 -3.27 31.66 -15.59
CA THR A 137 -1.86 31.62 -15.97
C THR A 137 -1.02 31.16 -14.78
N VAL A 138 -0.19 30.15 -15.00
CA VAL A 138 0.81 29.68 -14.04
C VAL A 138 2.21 29.84 -14.61
N TRP A 139 3.20 29.81 -13.73
CA TRP A 139 4.58 30.11 -14.06
C TRP A 139 5.50 28.96 -13.68
N ARG A 140 6.50 28.70 -14.52
CA ARG A 140 7.59 27.76 -14.24
C ARG A 140 8.91 28.34 -14.74
N GLY A 141 9.94 28.33 -13.90
CA GLY A 141 11.26 28.88 -14.23
C GLY A 141 12.35 27.79 -14.27
N LEU A 142 13.25 27.86 -15.26
CA LEU A 142 14.40 26.96 -15.43
C LEU A 142 15.68 27.75 -15.72
N ARG A 143 16.84 27.24 -15.31
CA ARG A 143 18.16 27.89 -15.49
C ARG A 143 18.92 27.44 -16.73
N LEU A 144 18.23 27.46 -17.86
CA LEU A 144 18.80 27.20 -19.19
C LEU A 144 17.96 27.89 -20.26
N ASP A 145 18.50 28.03 -21.47
CA ASP A 145 17.78 28.51 -22.64
C ASP A 145 17.07 27.35 -23.34
N LEU A 146 15.74 27.41 -23.41
CA LEU A 146 14.89 26.45 -24.11
C LEU A 146 14.19 27.05 -25.34
N SER A 147 14.52 28.28 -25.73
CA SER A 147 13.84 28.98 -26.83
C SER A 147 13.86 28.18 -28.14
N LYS A 148 14.95 27.46 -28.42
CA LYS A 148 15.10 26.63 -29.63
C LYS A 148 14.21 25.38 -29.64
N ASP A 149 13.89 24.83 -28.47
CA ASP A 149 13.08 23.61 -28.37
C ASP A 149 11.57 23.89 -28.44
N TYR A 150 11.16 25.16 -28.38
CA TYR A 150 9.75 25.58 -28.31
C TYR A 150 9.36 26.56 -29.42
N PRO A 151 9.52 26.27 -30.72
CA PRO A 151 9.17 27.23 -31.78
C PRO A 151 7.70 27.68 -31.69
N PRO A 152 7.38 28.98 -31.89
CA PRO A 152 5.98 29.43 -31.94
C PRO A 152 5.14 28.66 -32.96
N GLY A 153 3.91 28.29 -32.58
CA GLY A 153 2.99 27.49 -33.38
C GLY A 153 3.10 25.98 -33.19
N GLU A 154 4.19 25.49 -32.59
CA GLU A 154 4.36 24.06 -32.31
C GLU A 154 3.39 23.55 -31.25
N LYS A 155 3.01 22.28 -31.40
CA LYS A 155 2.18 21.56 -30.43
C LYS A 155 3.03 20.48 -29.78
N ILE A 156 3.12 20.54 -28.46
CA ILE A 156 4.01 19.70 -27.66
C ILE A 156 3.22 19.02 -26.55
N THR A 157 3.80 17.97 -25.98
CA THR A 157 3.24 17.27 -24.82
C THR A 157 4.28 17.22 -23.71
N TRP A 158 3.92 17.66 -22.52
CA TRP A 158 4.70 17.41 -21.32
C TRP A 158 4.23 16.11 -20.69
N TRP A 159 5.06 15.08 -20.78
CA TRP A 159 4.71 13.74 -20.34
C TRP A 159 4.90 13.53 -18.85
N ALA A 160 5.82 14.26 -18.22
CA ALA A 160 5.96 14.28 -16.77
C ALA A 160 4.91 15.19 -16.10
N PHE A 161 4.71 14.98 -14.80
CA PHE A 161 4.04 15.97 -13.96
C PHE A 161 4.89 17.25 -13.90
N SER A 162 4.25 18.41 -13.99
CA SER A 162 4.96 19.70 -13.98
C SER A 162 4.48 20.60 -12.86
N SER A 163 5.34 20.84 -11.87
CA SER A 163 5.09 21.78 -10.78
C SER A 163 5.20 23.24 -11.27
N CYS A 164 4.14 24.00 -11.10
CA CYS A 164 4.05 25.41 -11.45
C CYS A 164 3.59 26.22 -10.23
N THR A 165 3.77 27.54 -10.27
CA THR A 165 3.28 28.44 -9.22
C THR A 165 2.43 29.54 -9.83
N THR A 166 1.42 30.01 -9.09
CA THR A 166 0.68 31.24 -9.44
C THR A 166 1.44 32.50 -9.01
N SER A 167 2.48 32.37 -8.20
CA SER A 167 3.21 33.49 -7.60
C SER A 167 4.55 33.72 -8.30
N LEU A 168 4.64 34.76 -9.14
CA LEU A 168 5.92 35.19 -9.74
C LEU A 168 6.99 35.51 -8.69
N ARG A 169 6.59 35.97 -7.50
CA ARG A 169 7.50 36.27 -6.39
C ARG A 169 8.29 35.05 -5.93
N VAL A 170 7.74 33.84 -6.05
CA VAL A 170 8.49 32.61 -5.75
C VAL A 170 9.67 32.46 -6.71
N LEU A 171 9.50 32.85 -7.97
CA LEU A 171 10.54 32.70 -9.01
C LEU A 171 11.66 33.75 -8.92
N GLU A 172 11.41 34.91 -8.30
CA GLU A 172 12.44 35.95 -8.09
C GLU A 172 13.62 35.48 -7.23
N SER A 173 13.44 34.45 -6.42
CA SER A 173 14.51 33.92 -5.59
C SER A 173 15.60 33.23 -6.43
N ASP A 174 16.86 33.51 -6.10
CA ASP A 174 18.04 32.79 -6.62
C ASP A 174 18.06 31.29 -6.29
N LEU A 175 17.05 30.78 -5.57
CA LEU A 175 16.82 29.35 -5.35
C LEU A 175 15.95 28.71 -6.45
N TYR A 176 15.21 29.52 -7.21
CA TYR A 176 14.35 29.11 -8.31
C TYR A 176 14.90 29.66 -9.64
N LEU A 177 14.27 30.68 -10.22
CA LEU A 177 14.72 31.29 -11.47
C LEU A 177 15.85 32.29 -11.22
N GLY A 178 15.71 33.13 -10.20
CA GLY A 178 16.66 34.21 -9.90
C GLY A 178 16.69 35.29 -11.00
N ASN A 179 17.63 36.23 -10.87
CA ASN A 179 17.79 37.35 -11.79
C ASN A 179 19.10 37.35 -12.59
N VAL A 180 19.95 36.33 -12.41
CA VAL A 180 21.27 36.20 -13.07
C VAL A 180 21.39 34.86 -13.80
N GLY A 181 22.02 34.89 -14.97
CA GLY A 181 22.37 33.70 -15.75
C GLY A 181 21.28 33.31 -16.74
N THR A 182 21.67 32.50 -17.73
CA THR A 182 20.77 32.04 -18.81
C THR A 182 19.59 31.27 -18.22
N ARG A 183 18.38 31.73 -18.51
CA ARG A 183 17.18 31.21 -17.88
C ARG A 183 15.94 31.33 -18.76
N THR A 184 15.01 30.41 -18.57
CA THR A 184 13.72 30.36 -19.25
C THR A 184 12.57 30.50 -18.26
N LEU A 185 11.64 31.42 -18.52
CA LEU A 185 10.38 31.56 -17.80
C LEU A 185 9.22 31.13 -18.70
N PHE A 186 8.52 30.07 -18.31
CA PHE A 186 7.27 29.67 -18.95
C PHE A 186 6.10 30.42 -18.35
N SER A 187 5.27 30.99 -19.22
CA SER A 187 3.95 31.55 -18.91
C SER A 187 2.88 30.63 -19.51
N ILE A 188 2.13 29.93 -18.68
CA ILE A 188 1.29 28.80 -19.14
C ILE A 188 -0.17 29.08 -18.81
N GLU A 189 -1.02 29.22 -19.82
CA GLU A 189 -2.48 29.24 -19.63
C GLU A 189 -2.98 27.81 -19.41
N THR A 190 -3.51 27.52 -18.23
CA THR A 190 -3.90 26.17 -17.83
C THR A 190 -5.42 26.00 -17.79
N ILE A 191 -5.87 24.77 -18.00
CA ILE A 191 -7.27 24.37 -18.05
C ILE A 191 -7.65 23.51 -16.85
N ASN A 192 -6.77 22.61 -16.44
CA ASN A 192 -7.07 21.54 -15.47
C ASN A 192 -5.96 21.32 -14.44
N GLY A 193 -5.15 22.36 -14.15
CA GLY A 193 -4.13 22.28 -13.11
C GLY A 193 -4.74 21.88 -11.76
N ARG A 194 -4.00 21.15 -10.93
CA ARG A 194 -4.44 20.75 -9.58
C ARG A 194 -3.75 21.57 -8.52
N THR A 195 -4.52 22.22 -7.66
CA THR A 195 -3.99 22.88 -6.47
C THR A 195 -3.74 21.84 -5.41
N ILE A 196 -2.47 21.58 -5.10
CA ILE A 196 -2.09 20.52 -4.15
C ILE A 196 -1.59 21.07 -2.80
N ARG A 197 -1.73 22.38 -2.58
CA ARG A 197 -1.20 23.09 -1.40
C ARG A 197 -1.55 22.42 -0.06
N SER A 198 -2.80 22.00 0.12
CA SER A 198 -3.29 21.37 1.37
C SER A 198 -2.65 20.01 1.65
N HIS A 199 -2.15 19.34 0.61
CA HIS A 199 -1.61 17.99 0.68
C HIS A 199 -0.11 17.92 0.39
N SER A 200 0.50 19.02 -0.07
CA SER A 200 1.92 19.12 -0.37
C SER A 200 2.78 19.17 0.90
N HIS A 201 4.01 18.67 0.78
CA HIS A 201 5.08 18.85 1.77
C HIS A 201 5.45 20.33 1.91
N PHE A 202 5.34 21.10 0.83
CA PHE A 202 5.63 22.54 0.80
C PHE A 202 4.32 23.34 0.68
N THR A 203 3.84 23.87 1.80
CA THR A 203 2.52 24.52 1.87
C THR A 203 2.52 26.01 1.48
N THR A 204 3.68 26.59 1.20
CA THR A 204 3.87 28.03 0.97
C THR A 204 4.05 28.43 -0.49
N GLU A 205 4.09 27.47 -1.41
CA GLU A 205 4.51 27.70 -2.81
C GLU A 205 3.35 27.96 -3.78
N ASP A 206 2.11 27.92 -3.29
CA ASP A 206 0.88 27.99 -4.08
C ASP A 206 0.97 27.11 -5.35
N GLU A 207 1.42 25.87 -5.13
CA GLU A 207 1.76 24.95 -6.20
C GLU A 207 0.51 24.52 -6.99
N ILE A 208 0.60 24.69 -8.30
CA ILE A 208 -0.31 24.13 -9.29
C ILE A 208 0.43 23.02 -10.03
N LEU A 209 -0.05 21.78 -9.87
CA LEU A 209 0.50 20.62 -10.54
C LEU A 209 -0.22 20.41 -11.88
N LEU A 210 0.54 20.39 -12.98
CA LEU A 210 0.03 19.92 -14.27
C LEU A 210 0.19 18.40 -14.35
N LEU A 211 -0.85 17.75 -14.86
CA LEU A 211 -0.92 16.29 -15.02
C LEU A 211 0.00 15.81 -16.14
N PRO A 212 0.45 14.54 -16.12
CA PRO A 212 1.26 13.98 -17.20
C PRO A 212 0.44 13.90 -18.49
N GLY A 213 1.11 14.03 -19.63
CA GLY A 213 0.45 14.12 -20.93
C GLY A 213 -0.25 15.46 -21.17
N THR A 214 0.21 16.53 -20.51
CA THR A 214 -0.34 17.88 -20.71
C THR A 214 0.01 18.39 -22.11
N PHE A 215 -1.01 18.58 -22.94
CA PHE A 215 -0.87 19.03 -24.32
C PHE A 215 -0.89 20.56 -24.41
N LEU A 216 0.13 21.14 -25.04
CA LEU A 216 0.40 22.58 -25.04
C LEU A 216 0.66 23.06 -26.47
N GLU A 217 0.25 24.29 -26.77
CA GLU A 217 0.61 25.02 -27.98
C GLU A 217 1.55 26.18 -27.60
N VAL A 218 2.69 26.30 -28.29
CA VAL A 218 3.57 27.44 -28.13
C VAL A 218 2.93 28.65 -28.82
N LYS A 219 2.52 29.65 -28.04
CA LYS A 219 1.85 30.83 -28.59
C LYS A 219 2.84 31.89 -29.04
N SER A 220 3.86 32.16 -28.24
CA SER A 220 4.86 33.18 -28.53
C SER A 220 6.11 33.01 -27.67
N GLN A 221 7.17 33.71 -28.08
CA GLN A 221 8.39 33.87 -27.29
C GLN A 221 8.77 35.34 -27.18
N LEU A 222 9.43 35.70 -26.10
CA LEU A 222 9.98 37.04 -25.87
C LEU A 222 11.33 36.91 -25.16
N ASN A 223 12.36 37.58 -25.68
CA ASN A 223 13.69 37.62 -25.07
C ASN A 223 14.00 39.04 -24.60
N PRO A 224 13.46 39.48 -23.44
CA PRO A 224 13.58 40.87 -22.99
C PRO A 224 15.00 41.24 -22.54
N ALA A 225 15.84 40.25 -22.25
CA ALA A 225 17.25 40.40 -21.92
C ALA A 225 18.07 39.27 -22.58
N PRO A 226 19.39 39.42 -22.76
CA PRO A 226 20.23 38.40 -23.39
C PRO A 226 20.21 37.02 -22.71
N ASP A 227 19.96 37.01 -21.40
CA ASP A 227 19.99 35.82 -20.54
C ASP A 227 18.60 35.39 -20.07
N LEU A 228 17.52 36.07 -20.48
CA LEU A 228 16.15 35.74 -20.10
C LEU A 228 15.30 35.44 -21.33
N HIS A 229 14.79 34.22 -21.38
CA HIS A 229 13.88 33.74 -22.41
C HIS A 229 12.49 33.52 -21.82
N ILE A 230 11.46 34.15 -22.36
CA ILE A 230 10.07 33.96 -21.93
C ILE A 230 9.34 33.19 -23.02
N ILE A 231 8.72 32.08 -22.64
CA ILE A 231 7.96 31.22 -23.56
C ILE A 231 6.51 31.17 -23.07
N HIS A 232 5.59 31.61 -23.92
CA HIS A 232 4.16 31.59 -23.62
C HIS A 232 3.51 30.35 -24.22
N LEU A 233 2.90 29.55 -23.35
CA LEU A 233 2.24 28.29 -23.69
C LEU A 233 0.74 28.40 -23.36
N GLN A 234 -0.08 27.77 -24.19
CA GLN A 234 -1.48 27.58 -23.91
C GLN A 234 -1.80 26.10 -23.87
N GLN A 235 -2.35 25.63 -22.75
CA GLN A 235 -2.85 24.26 -22.67
C GLN A 235 -4.07 24.08 -23.58
N ARG A 236 -4.07 22.97 -24.31
CA ARG A 236 -5.14 22.59 -25.24
C ARG A 236 -5.71 21.24 -24.81
N ILE A 237 -6.96 20.99 -25.18
CA ILE A 237 -7.54 19.65 -25.04
C ILE A 237 -6.96 18.79 -26.18
N PRO A 238 -6.29 17.67 -25.89
CA PRO A 238 -5.73 16.82 -26.93
C PRO A 238 -6.85 16.16 -27.76
N PRO A 239 -6.59 15.83 -29.04
CA PRO A 239 -7.58 15.16 -29.89
C PRO A 239 -7.92 13.74 -29.43
N HIS A 240 -7.02 13.10 -28.68
CA HIS A 240 -7.20 11.79 -28.06
C HIS A 240 -6.80 11.85 -26.58
N VAL A 241 -7.34 10.93 -25.79
CA VAL A 241 -7.01 10.82 -24.36
C VAL A 241 -5.54 10.39 -24.23
N LEU A 242 -4.71 11.28 -23.67
CA LEU A 242 -3.29 11.00 -23.42
C LEU A 242 -3.02 10.45 -22.02
N LEU A 243 -3.95 10.66 -21.09
CA LEU A 243 -3.94 10.14 -19.74
C LEU A 243 -5.33 9.57 -19.43
N GLU A 244 -5.41 8.25 -19.31
CA GLU A 244 -6.65 7.55 -18.96
C GLU A 244 -7.17 8.06 -17.61
N PRO A 245 -8.49 8.25 -17.40
CA PRO A 245 -9.02 8.61 -16.08
C PRO A 245 -8.88 7.47 -15.06
N PRO A 246 -8.60 7.75 -13.76
CA PRO A 246 -8.35 6.71 -12.76
C PRO A 246 -9.61 5.92 -12.37
N PHE A 247 -10.82 6.43 -12.62
CA PHE A 247 -12.08 5.76 -12.37
C PHE A 247 -13.18 6.35 -13.26
N GLU A 248 -14.29 5.63 -13.42
CA GLU A 248 -15.42 6.09 -14.23
C GLU A 248 -16.00 7.41 -13.68
N GLY A 249 -16.18 8.40 -14.55
CA GLY A 249 -16.66 9.72 -14.16
C GLY A 249 -15.58 10.67 -13.61
N ALA A 250 -14.31 10.25 -13.51
CA ALA A 250 -13.22 11.15 -13.13
C ALA A 250 -12.95 12.20 -14.22
N GLU A 251 -13.21 13.47 -13.91
CA GLU A 251 -12.91 14.59 -14.82
C GLU A 251 -11.45 15.06 -14.68
N LEU A 252 -10.52 14.35 -15.32
CA LEU A 252 -9.14 14.84 -15.44
C LEU A 252 -9.03 16.02 -16.41
N PHE A 253 -9.81 16.00 -17.49
CA PHE A 253 -9.93 17.07 -18.47
C PHE A 253 -11.39 17.53 -18.53
N PRO A 254 -11.66 18.83 -18.69
CA PRO A 254 -13.01 19.25 -19.07
C PRO A 254 -13.36 18.61 -20.42
N LEU A 255 -14.60 18.12 -20.54
CA LEU A 255 -15.13 17.51 -21.76
C LEU A 255 -14.83 18.41 -22.96
N SER A 256 -14.30 17.85 -24.05
CA SER A 256 -14.05 18.59 -25.29
C SER A 256 -15.35 19.21 -25.81
N GLU A 257 -15.29 20.34 -26.53
CA GLU A 257 -16.50 20.95 -27.12
C GLU A 257 -17.27 19.95 -28.00
N VAL A 258 -16.54 19.04 -28.67
CA VAL A 258 -17.11 17.93 -29.45
C VAL A 258 -17.84 16.94 -28.53
N ALA A 259 -17.24 16.49 -27.44
CA ALA A 259 -17.89 15.59 -26.47
C ALA A 259 -19.10 16.25 -25.79
N GLN A 260 -19.02 17.53 -25.46
CA GLN A 260 -20.15 18.30 -24.94
C GLN A 260 -21.28 18.45 -25.98
N SER A 261 -20.93 18.63 -27.26
CA SER A 261 -21.90 18.68 -28.36
C SER A 261 -22.55 17.31 -28.63
N LEU A 262 -21.77 16.22 -28.54
CA LEU A 262 -22.25 14.85 -28.68
C LEU A 262 -23.17 14.48 -27.51
N LEU A 263 -22.82 14.84 -26.28
CA LEU A 263 -23.65 14.66 -25.09
C LEU A 263 -24.98 15.44 -25.21
N LYS A 264 -24.93 16.69 -25.70
CA LYS A 264 -26.13 17.48 -26.05
C LYS A 264 -26.97 16.86 -27.17
N ASN A 265 -26.34 16.12 -28.09
CA ASN A 265 -27.03 15.45 -29.19
C ASN A 265 -27.57 14.06 -28.80
N THR A 266 -27.08 13.46 -27.72
CA THR A 266 -27.60 12.21 -27.14
C THR A 266 -28.69 12.41 -26.09
N GLU A 267 -28.96 13.64 -25.64
CA GLU A 267 -30.23 13.92 -24.97
C GLU A 267 -31.37 13.69 -25.97
N PRO A 268 -32.38 12.87 -25.66
CA PRO A 268 -33.46 12.61 -26.59
C PRO A 268 -34.21 13.93 -26.86
N GLN A 269 -34.06 14.43 -28.08
CA GLN A 269 -34.97 15.38 -28.70
C GLN A 269 -36.34 14.71 -28.82
N ASN A 270 -37.14 14.78 -27.76
CA ASN A 270 -38.58 14.64 -27.90
C ASN A 270 -39.30 15.80 -27.24
N LYS A 271 -39.77 16.68 -28.13
CA LYS A 271 -40.88 17.59 -27.89
C LYS A 271 -42.05 16.79 -27.28
N ASN A 272 -42.51 17.22 -26.11
CA ASN A 272 -43.87 17.75 -25.99
C ASN A 272 -44.04 18.54 -24.69
N ASP A 273 -44.31 19.82 -24.91
CA ASP A 273 -44.61 20.88 -23.97
C ASP A 273 -46.03 20.74 -23.41
N ASP A 274 -46.28 19.73 -22.56
CA ASP A 274 -47.58 19.58 -21.88
C ASP A 274 -47.50 19.24 -20.39
N SER A 275 -46.34 18.82 -19.87
CA SER A 275 -46.19 18.43 -18.45
C SER A 275 -46.06 19.62 -17.48
N ARG A 276 -45.76 20.83 -17.98
CA ARG A 276 -45.64 22.04 -17.14
C ARG A 276 -46.96 22.76 -16.85
N ARG A 277 -48.07 22.38 -17.49
CA ARG A 277 -49.41 22.93 -17.20
C ARG A 277 -50.13 22.22 -16.05
N TRP A 278 -49.87 20.93 -15.83
CA TRP A 278 -50.53 20.17 -14.76
C TRP A 278 -50.06 20.59 -13.36
N TYR A 279 -48.77 20.87 -13.19
CA TYR A 279 -48.19 21.22 -11.88
C TYR A 279 -48.58 22.60 -11.34
N LYS A 280 -49.18 23.47 -12.15
CA LYS A 280 -49.56 24.83 -11.74
C LYS A 280 -51.01 24.97 -11.25
N ASN A 281 -51.88 23.97 -11.45
CA ASN A 281 -53.32 24.13 -11.21
C ASN A 281 -53.97 23.29 -10.09
N ASN A 282 -53.29 22.31 -9.47
CA ASN A 282 -53.89 21.54 -8.37
C ASN A 282 -53.11 21.69 -7.05
N LYS A 283 -53.32 22.81 -6.34
CA LYS A 283 -53.05 22.91 -4.91
C LYS A 283 -54.26 22.35 -4.14
N ILE A 284 -54.19 21.10 -3.71
CA ILE A 284 -55.09 20.56 -2.68
C ILE A 284 -54.37 20.63 -1.34
N ARG A 285 -54.90 21.44 -0.42
CA ARG A 285 -54.42 21.60 0.95
C ARG A 285 -54.91 20.43 1.80
N PHE A 286 -54.02 19.57 2.29
CA PHE A 286 -54.38 18.61 3.35
C PHE A 286 -54.32 19.31 4.71
N GLY A 287 -55.44 19.31 5.43
CA GLY A 287 -55.55 19.86 6.78
C GLY A 287 -54.87 18.94 7.80
N ILE A 288 -54.16 19.56 8.76
CA ILE A 288 -53.35 18.93 9.82
C ILE A 288 -54.10 17.84 10.60
N GLY A 289 -55.44 17.85 10.63
CA GLY A 289 -56.26 16.81 11.28
C GLY A 289 -56.17 15.42 10.66
N ALA A 290 -55.93 15.30 9.33
CA ALA A 290 -55.86 13.99 8.68
C ALA A 290 -54.56 13.23 8.99
N ILE A 291 -53.47 13.96 9.24
CA ILE A 291 -52.16 13.39 9.56
C ILE A 291 -52.17 12.84 11.01
N LEU A 292 -52.86 13.51 11.94
CA LEU A 292 -52.99 13.06 13.33
C LEU A 292 -53.84 11.77 13.46
N ALA A 293 -54.85 11.59 12.62
CA ALA A 293 -55.68 10.38 12.63
C ALA A 293 -54.89 9.12 12.21
N VAL A 294 -53.98 9.25 11.24
CA VAL A 294 -53.14 8.13 10.75
C VAL A 294 -52.12 7.72 11.81
N ILE A 295 -51.58 8.66 12.58
CA ILE A 295 -50.61 8.38 13.65
C ILE A 295 -51.28 7.66 14.83
N ILE A 296 -52.51 8.04 15.20
CA ILE A 296 -53.25 7.38 16.28
C ILE A 296 -53.63 5.94 15.89
N LEU A 297 -53.98 5.70 14.62
CA LEU A 297 -54.31 4.35 14.13
C LEU A 297 -53.11 3.39 14.18
N ALA A 298 -51.90 3.88 13.90
CA ALA A 298 -50.67 3.08 13.93
C ALA A 298 -50.28 2.65 15.36
N ILE A 299 -50.53 3.50 16.35
CA ILE A 299 -50.23 3.22 17.77
C ILE A 299 -51.17 2.14 18.33
N VAL A 300 -52.44 2.14 17.93
CA VAL A 300 -53.42 1.12 18.35
C VAL A 300 -53.13 -0.24 17.73
N LEU A 301 -52.65 -0.27 16.47
CA LEU A 301 -52.24 -1.52 15.80
C LEU A 301 -50.95 -2.13 16.40
N GLY A 302 -49.99 -1.31 16.83
CA GLY A 302 -48.77 -1.79 17.48
C GLY A 302 -48.99 -2.45 18.85
N ALA A 303 -50.02 -2.04 19.59
CA ALA A 303 -50.32 -2.56 20.93
C ALA A 303 -51.09 -3.89 20.93
N THR A 304 -51.67 -4.31 19.79
CA THR A 304 -52.54 -5.50 19.71
C THR A 304 -51.85 -6.76 19.17
N LEU A 305 -50.66 -6.64 18.58
CA LEU A 305 -49.98 -7.75 17.87
C LEU A 305 -48.72 -8.31 18.55
N GLY A 306 -48.35 -7.80 19.73
CA GLY A 306 -47.12 -8.20 20.43
C GLY A 306 -47.36 -9.07 21.68
N SER A 307 -47.76 -10.34 21.54
CA SER A 307 -47.66 -11.29 22.66
C SER A 307 -47.46 -12.77 22.25
N ARG A 308 -46.33 -13.33 22.72
CA ARG A 308 -46.05 -14.77 23.07
C ARG A 308 -45.99 -15.77 21.89
N THR A 309 -45.22 -16.88 21.85
CA THR A 309 -44.36 -17.63 22.81
C THR A 309 -43.47 -18.63 22.05
N ARG A 310 -42.41 -19.11 22.71
CA ARG A 310 -41.41 -20.14 22.37
C ARG A 310 -41.98 -21.58 22.33
N THR A 311 -41.47 -22.47 21.46
CA THR A 311 -41.30 -23.92 21.77
C THR A 311 -40.34 -24.66 20.82
N GLN A 312 -39.55 -25.58 21.39
CA GLN A 312 -38.61 -26.53 20.76
C GLN A 312 -39.34 -27.75 20.15
N THR A 313 -38.71 -28.43 19.18
CA THR A 313 -38.49 -29.91 19.14
C THR A 313 -37.64 -30.30 17.93
N GLY A 314 -36.67 -31.21 18.12
CA GLY A 314 -35.86 -31.79 17.05
C GLY A 314 -36.41 -33.10 16.48
N THR A 315 -35.77 -33.62 15.44
CA THR A 315 -35.65 -35.06 15.12
C THR A 315 -34.60 -35.29 14.03
N SER A 316 -33.97 -36.46 14.12
CA SER A 316 -32.82 -36.96 13.38
C SER A 316 -33.24 -37.82 12.18
N SER A 317 -32.43 -37.85 11.11
CA SER A 317 -32.14 -39.06 10.32
C SER A 317 -31.03 -38.85 9.28
N ILE A 318 -30.03 -39.74 9.30
CA ILE A 318 -28.99 -40.11 8.29
C ILE A 318 -29.08 -41.66 8.19
N PRO A 319 -28.63 -42.42 7.15
CA PRO A 319 -27.81 -42.10 5.95
C PRO A 319 -28.33 -42.67 4.61
N THR A 320 -27.74 -42.25 3.48
CA THR A 320 -27.39 -43.21 2.41
C THR A 320 -26.17 -42.70 1.63
N SER A 321 -25.16 -43.56 1.51
CA SER A 321 -23.93 -43.40 0.75
C SER A 321 -24.10 -43.89 -0.70
N THR A 322 -23.60 -43.12 -1.67
CA THR A 322 -23.09 -43.64 -2.94
C THR A 322 -22.04 -42.67 -3.50
N THR A 323 -20.83 -43.21 -3.70
CA THR A 323 -19.75 -42.72 -4.59
C THR A 323 -20.31 -42.40 -5.98
N THR A 324 -19.81 -41.45 -6.78
CA THR A 324 -18.46 -41.39 -7.37
C THR A 324 -18.30 -40.06 -8.13
N GLU A 325 -17.04 -39.66 -8.33
CA GLU A 325 -16.47 -38.74 -9.33
C GLU A 325 -16.27 -37.26 -8.98
N ALA A 326 -15.01 -36.85 -9.19
CA ALA A 326 -14.39 -35.61 -8.82
C ALA A 326 -14.55 -34.51 -9.90
N SER A 327 -14.55 -33.25 -9.44
CA SER A 327 -14.14 -32.08 -10.21
C SER A 327 -13.68 -31.01 -9.20
N PRO A 328 -12.42 -30.52 -9.25
CA PRO A 328 -11.91 -29.56 -8.28
C PRO A 328 -12.02 -28.15 -8.85
N PHE A 329 -13.05 -27.39 -8.48
CA PHE A 329 -13.01 -25.93 -8.52
C PHE A 329 -14.07 -25.40 -7.56
N TYR A 330 -13.66 -25.11 -6.33
CA TYR A 330 -14.38 -24.16 -5.48
C TYR A 330 -13.39 -23.12 -4.99
N GLY A 331 -13.58 -21.90 -5.50
CA GLY A 331 -12.92 -20.71 -5.01
C GLY A 331 -13.29 -20.49 -3.55
N GLY A 332 -12.31 -20.67 -2.67
CA GLY A 332 -12.33 -20.04 -1.36
C GLY A 332 -11.86 -18.60 -1.55
N SER A 333 -12.71 -17.63 -1.22
CA SER A 333 -12.29 -16.24 -1.05
C SER A 333 -11.10 -16.18 -0.09
N PRO A 334 -10.10 -15.30 -0.33
CA PRO A 334 -9.06 -15.06 0.67
C PRO A 334 -9.73 -14.63 1.99
N PRO A 335 -9.27 -15.13 3.15
CA PRO A 335 -9.83 -14.75 4.43
C PRO A 335 -9.67 -13.25 4.67
N ASP A 336 -10.68 -12.68 5.34
CA ASP A 336 -10.94 -11.25 5.54
C ASP A 336 -9.70 -10.36 5.79
N PRO A 337 -9.73 -9.10 5.30
CA PRO A 337 -8.71 -8.10 5.60
C PRO A 337 -8.67 -7.84 7.11
N VAL A 338 -7.54 -8.16 7.72
CA VAL A 338 -7.29 -8.20 9.16
C VAL A 338 -7.38 -6.80 9.77
N SER A 339 -8.36 -6.58 10.65
CA SER A 339 -8.15 -5.68 11.79
C SER A 339 -7.38 -6.43 12.90
N VAL A 340 -6.28 -5.82 13.35
CA VAL A 340 -5.51 -6.02 14.59
C VAL A 340 -4.40 -7.12 14.62
N ALA A 341 -3.16 -6.64 14.46
CA ALA A 341 -1.85 -7.14 14.94
C ALA A 341 -1.42 -8.58 14.59
N ASN A 342 -1.03 -8.80 13.33
CA ASN A 342 0.03 -9.76 13.01
C ASN A 342 1.36 -9.01 13.09
N ALA A 343 2.35 -9.52 13.82
CA ALA A 343 3.73 -9.08 13.65
C ALA A 343 4.40 -9.99 12.62
N PHE A 344 5.25 -9.41 11.77
CA PHE A 344 5.99 -10.15 10.76
C PHE A 344 7.40 -9.61 10.66
N TYR A 345 8.37 -10.50 10.88
CA TYR A 345 9.79 -10.22 10.85
C TYR A 345 10.40 -10.95 9.66
N ALA A 346 10.63 -10.23 8.56
CA ALA A 346 11.24 -10.78 7.36
C ALA A 346 12.75 -11.03 7.50
N PHE A 347 13.39 -10.49 8.55
CA PHE A 347 14.84 -10.60 8.80
C PHE A 347 15.76 -10.14 7.64
N ASP A 348 15.26 -9.30 6.73
CA ASP A 348 15.99 -8.69 5.61
C ASP A 348 16.98 -7.60 6.07
N GLY A 349 18.05 -8.02 6.77
CA GLY A 349 19.12 -7.14 7.23
C GLY A 349 18.76 -6.34 8.48
N ASN A 350 17.58 -6.56 9.05
CA ASN A 350 17.10 -5.86 10.24
C ASN A 350 16.11 -6.73 11.05
N MET A 351 15.78 -6.28 12.26
CA MET A 351 14.85 -6.95 13.19
C MET A 351 13.50 -6.23 13.27
N LEU A 352 13.13 -5.46 12.25
CA LEU A 352 11.91 -4.66 12.26
C LEU A 352 10.69 -5.51 11.92
N ASP A 353 9.57 -5.18 12.56
CA ASP A 353 8.27 -5.75 12.26
C ASP A 353 7.60 -4.94 11.14
N LEU A 354 7.11 -5.62 10.10
CA LEU A 354 6.50 -4.99 8.93
C LEU A 354 5.09 -4.44 9.20
N TYR A 355 4.35 -4.99 10.18
CA TYR A 355 2.90 -4.76 10.25
C TYR A 355 2.39 -4.15 11.57
N SER A 356 2.98 -4.47 12.71
CA SER A 356 2.41 -4.11 14.04
C SER A 356 3.25 -3.13 14.87
N HIS A 357 4.32 -2.58 14.30
CA HIS A 357 5.30 -1.71 14.98
C HIS A 357 5.98 -2.35 16.20
N ARG A 358 5.95 -3.68 16.30
CA ARG A 358 6.59 -4.45 17.36
C ARG A 358 8.04 -4.76 16.98
N ASN A 359 8.83 -3.72 16.76
CA ASN A 359 10.21 -3.89 16.29
C ASN A 359 11.06 -4.65 17.32
N GLY A 360 11.90 -5.56 16.82
CA GLY A 360 12.92 -6.24 17.61
C GLY A 360 14.14 -5.35 17.82
N GLU A 361 14.60 -5.29 19.07
CA GLU A 361 15.83 -4.66 19.50
C GLU A 361 16.78 -5.76 19.99
N VAL A 362 17.99 -5.82 19.44
CA VAL A 362 19.01 -6.79 19.87
C VAL A 362 19.56 -6.31 21.22
N VAL A 363 19.23 -7.03 22.29
CA VAL A 363 19.62 -6.67 23.67
C VAL A 363 20.74 -7.54 24.23
N GLY A 364 21.18 -8.54 23.48
CA GLY A 364 22.32 -9.40 23.81
C GLY A 364 22.75 -10.29 22.64
N GLY A 365 24.03 -10.64 22.60
CA GLY A 365 24.63 -11.36 21.46
C GLY A 365 24.87 -10.45 20.24
N SER A 366 25.26 -11.04 19.11
CA SER A 366 25.35 -10.36 17.81
C SER A 366 24.31 -10.90 16.83
N VAL A 367 24.00 -10.12 15.80
CA VAL A 367 23.13 -10.53 14.71
C VAL A 367 23.89 -10.39 13.41
N SER A 368 23.84 -11.43 12.59
CA SER A 368 24.31 -11.41 11.22
C SER A 368 23.25 -12.01 10.30
N TYR A 369 23.39 -11.74 9.00
CA TYR A 369 22.41 -12.11 7.99
C TYR A 369 23.06 -12.88 6.84
N VAL A 370 22.36 -13.86 6.30
CA VAL A 370 22.74 -14.65 5.11
C VAL A 370 21.58 -14.68 4.13
N GLN A 371 21.80 -15.16 2.91
CA GLN A 371 20.69 -15.41 1.97
C GLN A 371 19.62 -16.28 2.67
N GLY A 372 18.39 -15.80 2.65
CA GLY A 372 17.27 -16.35 3.40
C GLY A 372 16.52 -17.45 2.66
N TYR A 373 15.29 -17.67 3.11
CA TYR A 373 14.33 -18.57 2.49
C TYR A 373 13.97 -18.11 1.08
N VAL A 374 13.72 -16.82 0.89
CA VAL A 374 13.50 -16.27 -0.46
C VAL A 374 14.84 -16.03 -1.12
N ALA A 375 14.95 -16.35 -2.42
CA ALA A 375 16.20 -16.25 -3.18
C ALA A 375 16.91 -14.89 -3.08
N TYR A 376 16.18 -13.82 -2.76
CA TYR A 376 16.69 -12.46 -2.61
C TYR A 376 16.51 -11.86 -1.20
N GLY A 377 15.87 -12.58 -0.29
CA GLY A 377 15.70 -12.16 1.12
C GLY A 377 16.92 -12.54 1.98
N GLN A 378 16.95 -12.07 3.22
CA GLN A 378 17.98 -12.42 4.19
C GLN A 378 17.39 -13.09 5.44
N ALA A 379 18.08 -14.10 5.96
CA ALA A 379 17.72 -14.77 7.20
C ALA A 379 18.67 -14.40 8.35
N VAL A 380 18.17 -14.43 9.58
CA VAL A 380 19.02 -14.26 10.75
C VAL A 380 19.90 -15.49 10.97
N VAL A 381 21.18 -15.25 11.22
CA VAL A 381 22.16 -16.27 11.60
C VAL A 381 22.23 -16.42 13.10
N LEU A 382 22.03 -17.65 13.57
CA LEU A 382 22.00 -18.03 14.97
C LEU A 382 22.95 -19.21 15.17
N THR A 383 24.23 -19.02 14.87
CA THR A 383 25.28 -20.06 14.95
C THR A 383 26.38 -19.72 15.97
N GLN A 384 26.19 -18.65 16.72
CA GLN A 384 27.15 -18.13 17.69
C GLN A 384 26.99 -18.79 19.06
N SER A 385 28.09 -18.88 19.81
CA SER A 385 28.12 -19.49 21.15
C SER A 385 27.39 -18.67 22.22
N ILE A 386 27.17 -17.38 21.98
CA ILE A 386 26.37 -16.49 22.83
C ILE A 386 24.98 -16.34 22.18
N PRO A 387 23.88 -16.62 22.89
CA PRO A 387 22.54 -16.51 22.32
C PRO A 387 22.23 -15.08 21.89
N THR A 388 21.50 -14.94 20.78
CA THR A 388 20.92 -13.66 20.37
C THR A 388 19.66 -13.40 21.18
N LEU A 389 19.63 -12.30 21.92
CA LEU A 389 18.48 -11.89 22.72
C LEU A 389 17.77 -10.73 22.03
N ILE A 390 16.47 -10.87 21.78
CA ILE A 390 15.68 -9.86 21.06
C ILE A 390 14.54 -9.34 21.93
N SER A 391 14.57 -8.06 22.27
CA SER A 391 13.44 -7.41 22.93
C SER A 391 12.48 -6.88 21.88
N ILE A 392 11.23 -7.37 21.87
CA ILE A 392 10.18 -6.85 21.01
C ILE A 392 9.28 -5.92 21.84
N LYS A 393 9.09 -4.68 21.38
CA LYS A 393 8.23 -3.69 22.04
C LYS A 393 7.26 -3.03 21.05
N PRO A 394 5.96 -2.87 21.40
CA PRO A 394 5.33 -3.32 22.64
C PRO A 394 5.21 -4.86 22.74
N ASN A 395 5.17 -5.39 23.97
CA ASN A 395 5.10 -6.83 24.23
C ASN A 395 3.80 -7.44 23.69
N PHE A 396 3.84 -8.72 23.28
CA PHE A 396 2.61 -9.46 23.02
C PHE A 396 1.96 -9.89 24.34
N ASP A 397 0.63 -9.85 24.36
CA ASP A 397 -0.17 -10.46 25.42
C ASP A 397 -0.55 -11.87 24.97
N LEU A 398 0.39 -12.81 25.15
CA LEU A 398 0.20 -14.22 24.81
C LEU A 398 -0.03 -15.02 26.09
N ASN A 399 -1.16 -15.71 26.15
CA ASN A 399 -1.46 -16.67 27.19
C ASN A 399 -2.21 -17.86 26.58
N ILE A 400 -2.19 -19.01 27.24
CA ILE A 400 -2.82 -20.25 26.75
C ILE A 400 -4.37 -20.14 26.63
N ASN A 401 -4.98 -19.14 27.27
CA ASN A 401 -6.42 -18.88 27.17
C ASN A 401 -6.76 -17.93 26.01
N SER A 402 -5.76 -17.36 25.32
CA SER A 402 -5.91 -16.48 24.17
C SER A 402 -5.60 -17.23 22.87
N ALA A 403 -6.24 -16.81 21.79
CA ALA A 403 -5.96 -17.34 20.47
C ALA A 403 -4.65 -16.74 19.94
N PHE A 404 -3.74 -17.59 19.46
CA PHE A 404 -2.54 -17.13 18.78
C PHE A 404 -1.99 -18.16 17.80
N THR A 405 -1.22 -17.69 16.83
CA THR A 405 -0.44 -18.51 15.90
C THR A 405 0.94 -17.94 15.75
N ILE A 406 1.95 -18.80 15.78
CA ILE A 406 3.36 -18.42 15.63
C ILE A 406 3.99 -19.35 14.63
N GLU A 407 4.64 -18.80 13.63
CA GLU A 407 5.18 -19.58 12.53
C GLU A 407 6.34 -18.88 11.86
N GLY A 408 7.09 -19.61 11.06
CA GLY A 408 8.18 -19.07 10.28
C GLY A 408 9.00 -20.19 9.67
N PHE A 409 10.10 -19.81 9.03
CA PHE A 409 11.02 -20.76 8.42
C PHE A 409 12.31 -20.86 9.23
N PHE A 410 12.85 -22.06 9.34
CA PHE A 410 14.12 -22.30 10.00
C PHE A 410 14.94 -23.36 9.28
N MET A 411 16.26 -23.29 9.41
CA MET A 411 17.19 -24.29 8.90
C MET A 411 18.17 -24.71 9.99
N LEU A 412 18.25 -26.01 10.25
CA LEU A 412 19.24 -26.56 11.18
C LEU A 412 20.59 -26.79 10.49
N ARG A 413 21.68 -26.42 11.16
CA ARG A 413 23.05 -26.71 10.73
C ARG A 413 23.73 -27.80 11.56
N LYS A 414 23.02 -28.35 12.55
CA LYS A 414 23.48 -29.44 13.43
C LYS A 414 22.33 -30.43 13.67
N THR A 415 22.60 -31.71 13.56
CA THR A 415 21.63 -32.79 13.82
C THR A 415 21.39 -32.97 15.31
N GLN A 416 20.22 -33.52 15.68
CA GLN A 416 19.87 -33.90 17.06
C GLN A 416 20.11 -32.78 18.08
N MET A 417 19.68 -31.57 17.72
CA MET A 417 19.89 -30.37 18.52
C MET A 417 18.98 -30.32 19.74
N ASN A 418 19.54 -29.87 20.86
CA ASN A 418 18.78 -29.40 22.02
C ASN A 418 18.95 -27.88 22.07
N ALA A 419 17.86 -27.14 21.84
CA ALA A 419 17.91 -25.69 21.71
C ALA A 419 16.53 -25.05 21.95
N ILE A 420 16.52 -23.76 22.25
CA ILE A 420 15.32 -22.93 22.21
C ILE A 420 15.25 -22.29 20.84
N LEU A 421 14.24 -22.65 20.04
CA LEU A 421 14.00 -22.03 18.74
C LEU A 421 13.42 -20.63 18.97
N ILE A 422 12.31 -20.54 19.71
CA ILE A 422 11.65 -19.28 20.08
C ILE A 422 11.06 -19.42 21.48
N GLN A 423 11.32 -18.47 22.37
CA GLN A 423 10.65 -18.35 23.66
C GLN A 423 9.93 -17.02 23.72
N LEU A 424 8.61 -17.07 23.90
CA LEU A 424 7.72 -15.92 23.79
C LEU A 424 7.40 -15.33 25.16
N THR A 425 7.22 -16.23 26.12
CA THR A 425 7.06 -15.91 27.54
C THR A 425 7.91 -16.90 28.34
N PRO A 426 8.05 -16.74 29.67
CA PRO A 426 8.69 -17.76 30.52
C PRO A 426 8.07 -19.16 30.41
N TYR A 427 6.84 -19.27 29.88
CA TYR A 427 6.05 -20.50 29.86
C TYR A 427 5.66 -20.97 28.46
N ILE A 428 5.71 -20.10 27.46
CA ILE A 428 5.36 -20.41 26.08
C ILE A 428 6.65 -20.38 25.25
N SER A 429 7.11 -21.56 24.84
CA SER A 429 8.30 -21.70 24.00
C SER A 429 8.19 -22.85 23.00
N LEU A 430 8.89 -22.70 21.88
CA LEU A 430 9.19 -23.72 20.89
C LEU A 430 10.65 -24.10 21.03
N ASN A 431 10.88 -25.38 21.30
CA ASN A 431 12.19 -25.95 21.58
C ASN A 431 12.47 -27.07 20.59
N LEU A 432 13.74 -27.40 20.43
CA LEU A 432 14.19 -28.63 19.83
C LEU A 432 14.70 -29.53 20.94
N VAL A 433 14.20 -30.76 21.00
CA VAL A 433 14.68 -31.79 21.93
C VAL A 433 15.13 -32.99 21.08
N ASN A 434 16.43 -33.25 21.07
CA ASN A 434 17.07 -34.22 20.18
C ASN A 434 16.65 -34.07 18.70
N GLY A 435 16.45 -32.82 18.25
CA GLY A 435 16.05 -32.50 16.88
C GLY A 435 14.54 -32.64 16.58
N VAL A 436 13.70 -32.90 17.58
CA VAL A 436 12.23 -32.92 17.45
C VAL A 436 11.66 -31.60 17.98
N LEU A 437 10.69 -31.02 17.27
CA LEU A 437 10.00 -29.80 17.72
C LEU A 437 9.13 -30.10 18.95
N VAL A 438 9.30 -29.32 20.02
CA VAL A 438 8.54 -29.44 21.27
C VAL A 438 8.02 -28.06 21.68
N ALA A 439 6.70 -27.90 21.73
CA ALA A 439 6.09 -26.74 22.35
C ALA A 439 5.95 -26.96 23.86
N SER A 440 6.40 -26.00 24.66
CA SER A 440 6.16 -25.93 26.09
C SER A 440 5.07 -24.91 26.36
N LEU A 441 4.11 -25.30 27.20
CA LEU A 441 3.00 -24.49 27.68
C LEU A 441 2.95 -24.65 29.20
N GLU A 442 3.10 -23.57 29.96
CA GLU A 442 3.19 -23.65 31.43
C GLU A 442 4.41 -24.49 31.91
N PRO A 443 4.72 -24.54 33.22
CA PRO A 443 5.89 -25.27 33.70
C PRO A 443 5.91 -26.79 33.43
N ASN A 444 4.75 -27.42 33.14
CA ASN A 444 4.63 -28.89 33.10
C ASN A 444 3.79 -29.44 31.92
N ILE A 445 3.38 -28.63 30.95
CA ILE A 445 2.66 -29.13 29.77
C ILE A 445 3.59 -29.01 28.57
N THR A 446 3.94 -30.13 27.97
CA THR A 446 4.71 -30.16 26.73
C THR A 446 3.95 -30.91 25.66
N LEU A 447 4.08 -30.42 24.43
CA LEU A 447 3.53 -31.00 23.23
C LEU A 447 4.71 -31.29 22.30
N ALA A 448 5.11 -32.55 22.25
CA ALA A 448 6.23 -32.99 21.42
C ALA A 448 5.72 -33.52 20.08
N GLY A 449 6.41 -33.14 19.00
CA GLY A 449 6.21 -33.73 17.69
C GLY A 449 6.80 -35.13 17.61
N THR A 450 6.86 -35.65 16.39
CA THR A 450 7.34 -37.01 16.10
C THR A 450 8.49 -37.02 15.11
N SER A 451 8.57 -36.02 14.25
CA SER A 451 9.57 -35.91 13.19
C SER A 451 10.89 -35.35 13.73
N VAL A 452 11.99 -36.02 13.40
CA VAL A 452 13.34 -35.47 13.59
C VAL A 452 13.63 -34.58 12.39
N ILE A 453 13.87 -33.29 12.65
CA ILE A 453 14.08 -32.28 11.61
C ILE A 453 15.43 -32.49 10.91
N SER A 454 15.43 -32.51 9.58
CA SER A 454 16.65 -32.63 8.77
C SER A 454 17.50 -31.35 8.82
N THR A 455 18.79 -31.50 8.53
CA THR A 455 19.72 -30.37 8.47
C THR A 455 19.88 -29.88 7.04
N ASN A 456 20.32 -28.62 6.91
CA ASN A 456 20.59 -27.95 5.64
C ASN A 456 19.38 -27.88 4.70
N GLN A 457 18.17 -27.95 5.27
CA GLN A 457 16.91 -27.73 4.60
C GLN A 457 16.10 -26.71 5.42
N TRP A 458 15.39 -25.84 4.73
CA TRP A 458 14.40 -24.96 5.34
C TRP A 458 13.13 -25.75 5.66
N HIS A 459 12.65 -25.59 6.89
CA HIS A 459 11.38 -26.14 7.32
C HIS A 459 10.49 -25.00 7.78
N HIS A 460 9.19 -25.12 7.49
CA HIS A 460 8.19 -24.28 8.12
C HIS A 460 7.83 -24.89 9.48
N PHE A 461 7.78 -24.08 10.52
CA PHE A 461 7.16 -24.48 11.78
C PHE A 461 5.91 -23.64 12.01
N SER A 462 4.91 -24.22 12.67
CA SER A 462 3.77 -23.45 13.18
C SER A 462 3.32 -23.97 14.54
N PHE A 463 2.83 -23.06 15.36
CA PHE A 463 2.30 -23.30 16.69
C PHE A 463 1.02 -22.52 16.89
N VAL A 464 -0.10 -23.24 16.95
CA VAL A 464 -1.45 -22.68 17.00
C VAL A 464 -2.08 -23.01 18.35
N CYS A 465 -2.57 -21.98 19.04
CA CYS A 465 -3.42 -22.11 20.22
C CYS A 465 -4.82 -21.62 19.87
N ASP A 466 -5.82 -22.51 19.93
CA ASP A 466 -7.23 -22.21 19.70
C ASP A 466 -8.05 -22.45 20.98
N PRO A 467 -8.36 -21.40 21.77
CA PRO A 467 -9.18 -21.53 22.96
C PRO A 467 -10.65 -21.84 22.67
N THR A 468 -11.12 -21.61 21.44
CA THR A 468 -12.49 -21.93 21.00
C THR A 468 -12.66 -23.44 20.87
N GLN A 469 -11.68 -24.09 20.25
CA GLN A 469 -11.62 -25.55 20.10
C GLN A 469 -10.99 -26.25 21.30
N LYS A 470 -10.33 -25.49 22.19
CA LYS A 470 -9.53 -26.00 23.32
C LYS A 470 -8.41 -26.92 22.83
N THR A 471 -7.76 -26.53 21.75
CA THR A 471 -6.69 -27.29 21.14
C THR A 471 -5.44 -26.45 20.99
N THR A 472 -4.32 -27.10 21.18
CA THR A 472 -3.01 -26.55 20.85
C THR A 472 -2.33 -27.51 19.89
N THR A 473 -1.83 -27.00 18.77
CA THR A 473 -1.30 -27.83 17.69
C THR A 473 0.05 -27.29 17.23
N ILE A 474 1.01 -28.19 17.01
CA ILE A 474 2.28 -27.87 16.35
C ILE A 474 2.35 -28.53 14.97
N TYR A 475 2.99 -27.85 14.04
CA TYR A 475 3.14 -28.26 12.65
C TYR A 475 4.59 -28.14 12.21
N ILE A 476 4.98 -29.03 11.30
CA ILE A 476 6.20 -28.93 10.50
C ILE A 476 5.80 -29.10 9.03
N ASP A 477 6.23 -28.16 8.19
CA ASP A 477 5.95 -28.17 6.74
C ASP A 477 4.45 -28.33 6.42
N GLY A 478 3.60 -27.72 7.27
CA GLY A 478 2.14 -27.77 7.17
C GLY A 478 1.48 -29.05 7.68
N ALA A 479 2.26 -30.10 7.96
CA ALA A 479 1.77 -31.35 8.55
C ALA A 479 1.60 -31.22 10.06
N ILE A 480 0.52 -31.80 10.61
CA ILE A 480 0.30 -31.84 12.07
C ILE A 480 1.30 -32.79 12.70
N GLU A 481 2.15 -32.26 13.59
CA GLU A 481 3.10 -33.07 14.36
C GLU A 481 2.49 -33.58 15.66
N ALA A 482 1.69 -32.75 16.33
CA ALA A 482 0.96 -33.14 17.54
C ALA A 482 -0.18 -32.15 17.84
N THR A 483 -1.25 -32.66 18.45
CA THR A 483 -2.35 -31.85 18.99
C THR A 483 -2.60 -32.22 20.44
N GLY A 484 -2.51 -31.23 21.33
CA GLY A 484 -2.86 -31.35 22.75
C GLY A 484 -4.19 -30.68 23.05
N SER A 485 -4.89 -31.17 24.08
CA SER A 485 -6.04 -30.45 24.64
C SER A 485 -5.53 -29.30 25.51
N SER A 486 -5.98 -28.07 25.23
CA SER A 486 -5.65 -26.91 26.05
C SER A 486 -6.35 -27.05 27.40
N ILE A 487 -5.57 -27.30 28.45
CA ILE A 487 -6.06 -27.32 29.83
C ILE A 487 -6.32 -25.86 30.22
N LYS A 488 -7.53 -25.53 30.69
CA LYS A 488 -7.77 -24.24 31.33
C LYS A 488 -6.93 -24.21 32.60
N SER A 489 -5.90 -23.39 32.62
CA SER A 489 -5.19 -23.08 33.85
C SER A 489 -6.11 -22.26 34.76
N GLU A 490 -6.35 -22.74 35.98
CA GLU A 490 -7.07 -21.98 37.01
C GLU A 490 -6.21 -20.84 37.60
N ILE A 491 -4.95 -20.74 37.18
CA ILE A 491 -3.99 -19.75 37.68
C ILE A 491 -3.90 -18.63 36.64
N SER A 492 -4.54 -17.50 36.93
CA SER A 492 -4.31 -16.25 36.22
C SER A 492 -2.95 -15.67 36.63
N SER A 493 -1.85 -16.19 36.07
CA SER A 493 -0.59 -15.44 36.11
C SER A 493 -0.68 -14.31 35.10
N ASN A 494 -0.60 -13.07 35.57
CA ASN A 494 -0.39 -11.92 34.70
C ASN A 494 1.02 -12.08 34.08
N ASP A 495 1.13 -12.75 32.94
CA ASP A 495 2.40 -12.96 32.21
C ASP A 495 2.85 -11.71 31.45
N SER A 496 2.61 -10.54 32.03
CA SER A 496 3.15 -9.29 31.51
C SER A 496 4.59 -9.11 31.98
N ASN A 497 5.55 -9.60 31.19
CA ASN A 497 6.85 -8.96 30.82
C ASN A 497 7.90 -10.00 30.39
N SER A 498 8.64 -9.76 29.28
CA SER A 498 9.97 -9.13 29.35
C SER A 498 10.80 -9.14 28.04
N THR A 499 10.91 -10.24 27.29
CA THR A 499 11.78 -10.36 26.08
C THR A 499 11.41 -11.63 25.29
N ILE A 500 11.39 -11.60 23.95
CA ILE A 500 11.27 -12.82 23.12
C ILE A 500 12.67 -13.33 22.80
N ILE A 501 13.00 -14.55 23.18
CA ILE A 501 14.31 -15.13 22.86
C ILE A 501 14.18 -15.90 21.56
N ILE A 502 15.09 -15.69 20.60
CA ILE A 502 15.18 -16.52 19.40
C ILE A 502 16.57 -17.16 19.34
N GLY A 503 16.61 -18.48 19.16
CA GLY A 503 17.84 -19.23 18.92
C GLY A 503 18.82 -19.33 20.09
N SER A 504 18.37 -19.75 21.27
CA SER A 504 19.31 -20.10 22.37
C SER A 504 19.84 -21.51 22.21
N GLU A 505 21.16 -21.69 22.25
CA GLU A 505 21.86 -22.97 21.93
C GLU A 505 21.52 -23.53 20.54
N PHE A 506 20.88 -22.71 19.70
CA PHE A 506 20.52 -23.04 18.34
C PHE A 506 21.74 -22.89 17.44
N THR A 507 21.81 -23.70 16.39
CA THR A 507 22.85 -23.59 15.37
C THR A 507 22.18 -23.67 14.01
N GLY A 508 21.78 -22.53 13.46
CA GLY A 508 20.99 -22.49 12.24
C GLY A 508 20.62 -21.10 11.76
N TYR A 509 19.59 -21.05 10.94
CA TYR A 509 18.99 -19.84 10.40
C TYR A 509 17.49 -19.79 10.72
N ILE A 510 16.95 -18.60 10.89
CA ILE A 510 15.49 -18.36 10.98
C ILE A 510 15.13 -17.24 10.00
N ASP A 511 13.98 -17.37 9.35
CA ASP A 511 13.45 -16.42 8.39
C ASP A 511 11.92 -16.28 8.51
N GLN A 512 11.37 -15.15 8.06
CA GLN A 512 9.93 -14.86 7.95
C GLN A 512 9.09 -15.25 9.19
N LEU A 513 9.52 -14.82 10.37
CA LEU A 513 8.80 -15.10 11.62
C LEU A 513 7.49 -14.28 11.65
N SER A 514 6.35 -14.94 11.81
CA SER A 514 5.06 -14.29 12.06
C SER A 514 4.50 -14.66 13.43
N ILE A 515 3.90 -13.67 14.10
CA ILE A 515 3.14 -13.84 15.34
C ILE A 515 1.77 -13.19 15.15
N SER A 516 0.71 -14.01 15.16
CA SER A 516 -0.68 -13.60 15.04
C SER A 516 -1.42 -13.79 16.36
N LEU A 517 -2.28 -12.82 16.72
CA LEU A 517 -3.21 -12.95 17.85
C LEU A 517 -4.53 -13.66 17.47
N LYS A 518 -4.46 -14.55 16.47
CA LYS A 518 -5.56 -15.38 16.00
C LYS A 518 -5.09 -16.83 15.84
N ALA A 519 -5.98 -17.78 16.07
CA ALA A 519 -5.74 -19.17 15.75
C ALA A 519 -5.96 -19.38 14.24
N LYS A 520 -4.92 -19.80 13.52
CA LYS A 520 -5.02 -20.17 12.11
C LYS A 520 -5.66 -21.55 11.97
N SER A 521 -6.46 -21.73 10.92
CA SER A 521 -6.97 -23.05 10.56
C SER A 521 -5.83 -23.92 10.01
N HIS A 522 -5.99 -25.25 10.05
CA HIS A 522 -5.04 -26.17 9.42
C HIS A 522 -4.78 -25.82 7.94
N GLN A 523 -5.82 -25.43 7.20
CA GLN A 523 -5.69 -25.03 5.80
C GLN A 523 -4.85 -23.76 5.62
N ALA A 524 -4.98 -22.79 6.53
CA ALA A 524 -4.17 -21.58 6.49
C ALA A 524 -2.70 -21.90 6.79
N VAL A 525 -2.43 -22.72 7.82
CA VAL A 525 -1.06 -23.16 8.14
C VAL A 525 -0.44 -23.96 6.99
N LEU A 526 -1.20 -24.88 6.39
CA LEU A 526 -0.73 -25.65 5.23
C LEU A 526 -0.42 -24.73 4.06
N TRP A 527 -1.26 -23.73 3.80
CA TRP A 527 -1.01 -22.73 2.78
C TRP A 527 0.31 -21.98 3.05
N ASP A 528 0.48 -21.45 4.25
CA ASP A 528 1.69 -20.72 4.63
C ASP A 528 2.97 -21.57 4.54
N ALA A 529 2.87 -22.88 4.81
CA ALA A 529 3.98 -23.81 4.72
C ALA A 529 4.32 -24.27 3.29
N THR A 530 3.32 -24.34 2.40
CA THR A 530 3.44 -24.94 1.06
C THR A 530 3.46 -23.93 -0.08
N VAL A 531 3.39 -22.63 0.22
CA VAL A 531 3.68 -21.58 -0.75
C VAL A 531 5.15 -21.70 -1.17
N ALA A 532 5.39 -22.53 -2.17
CA ALA A 532 6.71 -22.87 -2.70
C ALA A 532 7.26 -21.81 -3.67
N ALA A 533 6.43 -20.83 -4.06
CA ALA A 533 6.83 -19.73 -4.92
C ALA A 533 5.79 -18.60 -4.93
N TYR A 534 6.28 -17.36 -4.87
CA TYR A 534 5.56 -16.18 -5.37
C TYR A 534 6.01 -15.96 -6.81
N TYR A 535 5.16 -16.29 -7.79
CA TYR A 535 5.41 -16.03 -9.20
C TYR A 535 4.71 -14.73 -9.62
N PRO A 536 5.37 -13.56 -9.58
CA PRO A 536 4.89 -12.43 -10.34
C PRO A 536 5.09 -12.78 -11.81
N VAL A 537 4.00 -13.09 -12.51
CA VAL A 537 3.99 -13.54 -13.92
C VAL A 537 4.53 -12.49 -14.92
N ASP A 538 5.04 -11.37 -14.40
CA ASP A 538 5.42 -10.17 -15.12
C ASP A 538 6.94 -9.93 -15.17
N LEU A 539 7.77 -10.80 -14.57
CA LEU A 539 9.23 -10.70 -14.60
C LEU A 539 9.87 -11.97 -15.17
N SER A 540 10.81 -11.79 -16.10
CA SER A 540 11.51 -12.88 -16.79
C SER A 540 12.58 -13.55 -15.90
N TRP A 541 12.18 -14.22 -14.83
CA TRP A 541 13.07 -15.04 -13.98
C TRP A 541 12.28 -16.28 -13.53
N LEU A 542 12.14 -17.25 -14.43
CA LEU A 542 11.75 -18.61 -14.06
C LEU A 542 12.91 -19.23 -13.26
N LEU A 543 12.77 -19.25 -11.94
CA LEU A 543 13.33 -20.23 -10.96
C LEU A 543 13.40 -19.56 -9.57
N ASP A 544 12.26 -19.46 -8.88
CA ASP A 544 12.25 -19.53 -7.42
C ASP A 544 11.51 -20.82 -7.06
N LYS A 545 12.23 -21.78 -6.46
CA LYS A 545 11.71 -23.06 -5.97
C LYS A 545 11.69 -23.08 -4.44
N GLY A 546 11.69 -21.88 -3.84
CA GLY A 546 12.17 -21.68 -2.49
C GLY A 546 13.65 -22.08 -2.37
N PRO A 547 14.20 -22.02 -1.17
CA PRO A 547 15.63 -22.20 -0.91
C PRO A 547 16.06 -23.68 -0.91
N ASN A 548 15.09 -24.60 -0.94
CA ASN A 548 15.32 -26.05 -0.90
C ASN A 548 15.29 -26.71 -2.27
N ALA A 549 15.03 -25.95 -3.34
CA ALA A 549 14.80 -26.50 -4.68
C ALA A 549 13.76 -27.64 -4.68
N ILE A 550 12.53 -27.35 -4.23
CA ILE A 550 11.43 -28.34 -4.26
C ILE A 550 11.20 -28.77 -5.72
N GLU A 551 11.61 -29.98 -6.07
CA GLU A 551 11.15 -30.66 -7.28
C GLU A 551 9.74 -31.17 -6.97
N GLU A 552 8.75 -30.67 -7.71
CA GLU A 552 7.39 -31.21 -7.65
C GLU A 552 7.45 -32.73 -7.86
N ILE A 553 6.95 -33.47 -6.87
CA ILE A 553 6.68 -34.89 -6.99
C ILE A 553 5.41 -35.00 -7.85
N ASP A 554 5.52 -35.64 -9.01
CA ASP A 554 4.40 -36.02 -9.87
C ASP A 554 3.33 -36.75 -9.05
N VAL A 555 2.10 -36.21 -9.04
CA VAL A 555 0.88 -36.92 -8.61
C VAL A 555 -0.19 -36.81 -9.69
#